data_AF-A0A521ZPX8-F1
#
_entry.id   AF-A0A521ZPX8-F1
#
_cell.length_a   1.000
_cell.length_b   1.000
_cell.length_c   1.000
_cell.angle_alpha   90.00
_cell.angle_beta   90.00
_cell.angle_gamma   90.00
#
_symmetry.space_group_name_H-M   'P 1'
#
loop_
_entity.id
_entity.type
_entity.pdbx_description
1 polymer ?
#
loop_
_entity_poly.entity_id
_entity_poly.type
_entity_poly.pdbx_seq_one_letter_code
_entity_poly.pdbx_strand_id
1 'polypeptide(L)'
;MNLMKSKWKFEMSRLKWIPVFSFLLSAFSCVAQTNFATLIADGAWTWYNDPRALFHNGKLYFGYVRAADSKTTLSTFDLSTGQTTNLWAAGFTQFDDHDNPGLLVKQDGLLLAVYSRHISDQYFSYRTSNSTNPATGSGWNAELSIPNSGAGMTYANPY
;
A
#
# COMPACT_ATOMS: atom_id res chain seq x y z
N MET A 1 -86.50 -51.98 23.21
CA MET A 1 -85.14 -52.28 22.72
C MET A 1 -84.55 -50.97 22.20
N ASN A 2 -83.49 -50.48 22.84
CA ASN A 2 -82.76 -49.25 22.50
C ASN A 2 -82.24 -49.26 21.05
N LEU A 3 -82.17 -48.11 20.38
CA LEU A 3 -80.98 -47.74 19.58
C LEU A 3 -80.93 -46.23 19.29
N MET A 4 -79.73 -45.69 19.45
CA MET A 4 -79.36 -44.27 19.52
C MET A 4 -79.15 -43.61 18.14
N LYS A 5 -79.45 -42.30 18.11
CA LYS A 5 -78.69 -41.15 17.54
C LYS A 5 -77.75 -41.38 16.34
N SER A 6 -77.83 -40.49 15.34
CA SER A 6 -76.66 -39.66 14.98
C SER A 6 -77.09 -38.32 14.36
N LYS A 7 -76.66 -37.22 14.99
CA LYS A 7 -76.68 -35.87 14.41
C LYS A 7 -75.30 -35.66 13.80
N TRP A 8 -75.24 -35.42 12.50
CA TRP A 8 -73.99 -35.02 11.83
C TRP A 8 -73.76 -33.52 12.11
N LYS A 9 -72.72 -33.20 12.87
CA LYS A 9 -72.19 -31.85 13.03
C LYS A 9 -71.00 -31.72 12.09
N PHE A 10 -71.10 -30.85 11.09
CA PHE A 10 -69.98 -30.47 10.24
C PHE A 10 -69.17 -29.42 11.00
N GLU A 11 -67.94 -29.74 11.35
CA GLU A 11 -67.04 -28.84 12.07
C GLU A 11 -66.10 -28.20 11.04
N MET A 12 -66.30 -26.90 10.76
CA MET A 12 -65.39 -26.13 9.93
C MET A 12 -64.09 -25.90 10.72
N SER A 13 -63.00 -26.51 10.24
CA SER A 13 -61.67 -26.32 10.79
C SER A 13 -61.24 -24.85 10.66
N ARG A 14 -60.84 -24.26 11.79
CA ARG A 14 -60.33 -22.88 11.83
C ARG A 14 -58.98 -22.83 11.13
N LEU A 15 -58.94 -22.16 9.98
CA LEU A 15 -57.70 -21.83 9.27
C LEU A 15 -56.85 -20.90 10.15
N LYS A 16 -55.67 -21.36 10.60
CA LYS A 16 -54.74 -20.55 11.38
C LYS A 16 -54.01 -19.59 10.44
N TRP A 17 -54.17 -18.29 10.67
CA TRP A 17 -53.42 -17.25 9.98
C TRP A 17 -51.94 -17.30 10.38
N ILE A 18 -51.05 -17.48 9.41
CA ILE A 18 -49.61 -17.33 9.58
C ILE A 18 -49.26 -15.89 9.18
N PRO A 19 -48.74 -15.04 10.07
CA PRO A 19 -48.32 -13.71 9.69
C PRO A 19 -47.05 -13.82 8.82
N VAL A 20 -47.18 -13.46 7.55
CA VAL A 20 -46.03 -13.32 6.65
C VAL A 20 -45.33 -12.02 7.02
N PHE A 21 -44.25 -12.12 7.80
CA PHE A 21 -43.34 -11.01 8.03
C PHE A 21 -42.64 -10.70 6.70
N SER A 22 -43.06 -9.63 6.03
CA SER A 22 -42.34 -9.10 4.87
C SER A 22 -41.02 -8.52 5.34
N PHE A 23 -39.92 -9.20 5.02
CA PHE A 23 -38.58 -8.62 5.13
C PHE A 23 -38.44 -7.56 4.03
N LEU A 24 -38.43 -6.28 4.41
CA LEU A 24 -37.93 -5.24 3.51
C LEU A 24 -36.44 -5.49 3.30
N LEU A 25 -36.07 -5.99 2.11
CA LEU A 25 -34.70 -5.95 1.63
C LEU A 25 -34.39 -4.49 1.27
N SER A 26 -33.81 -3.74 2.21
CA SER A 26 -33.15 -2.49 1.87
C SER A 26 -31.96 -2.82 0.97
N ALA A 27 -32.05 -2.47 -0.31
CA ALA A 27 -30.92 -2.50 -1.22
C ALA A 27 -29.93 -1.42 -0.75
N PHE A 28 -29.00 -1.79 0.12
CA PHE A 28 -27.86 -0.93 0.42
C PHE A 28 -27.00 -0.86 -0.84
N SER A 29 -26.99 0.29 -1.49
CA SER A 29 -25.94 0.60 -2.47
C SER A 29 -24.62 0.60 -1.72
N CYS A 30 -23.84 -0.47 -1.88
CA CYS A 30 -22.42 -0.47 -1.57
C CYS A 30 -21.76 0.50 -2.57
N VAL A 31 -21.66 1.77 -2.19
CA VAL A 31 -20.74 2.66 -2.88
C VAL A 31 -19.36 2.21 -2.45
N ALA A 32 -18.55 1.70 -3.37
CA ALA A 32 -17.15 1.45 -3.07
C ALA A 32 -16.52 2.77 -2.65
N GLN A 33 -16.20 2.91 -1.36
CA GLN A 33 -15.57 4.11 -0.85
C GLN A 33 -14.12 4.10 -1.34
N THR A 34 -13.81 4.95 -2.32
CA THR A 34 -12.43 5.24 -2.68
C THR A 34 -11.86 6.20 -1.66
N ASN A 35 -11.03 5.70 -0.75
CA ASN A 35 -10.25 6.54 0.15
C ASN A 35 -8.99 7.00 -0.59
N PHE A 36 -8.98 8.28 -0.99
CA PHE A 36 -7.77 8.89 -1.52
C PHE A 36 -6.87 9.30 -0.35
N ALA A 37 -5.61 8.86 -0.39
CA ALA A 37 -4.56 9.35 0.49
C ALA A 37 -3.50 10.06 -0.35
N THR A 38 -3.21 11.32 0.00
CA THR A 38 -2.04 12.00 -0.56
C THR A 38 -0.83 11.51 0.22
N LEU A 39 0.06 10.75 -0.44
CA LEU A 39 1.27 10.23 0.20
C LEU A 39 2.29 11.34 0.45
N ILE A 40 2.49 12.19 -0.56
CA ILE A 40 3.34 13.38 -0.53
C ILE A 40 2.84 14.37 -1.60
N ALA A 41 2.96 15.68 -1.37
CA ALA A 41 2.47 16.71 -2.28
C ALA A 41 3.50 17.18 -3.31
N ASP A 42 4.79 16.95 -3.05
CA ASP A 42 5.91 17.52 -3.80
C ASP A 42 6.91 16.44 -4.28
N GLY A 43 6.45 15.21 -4.47
CA GLY A 43 7.29 14.11 -4.95
C GLY A 43 7.13 13.86 -6.46
N ALA A 44 8.26 13.65 -7.14
CA ALA A 44 8.31 13.20 -8.54
C ALA A 44 8.98 11.83 -8.66
N TRP A 45 8.65 11.08 -9.71
CA TRP A 45 9.24 9.80 -10.07
C TRP A 45 9.08 9.55 -11.57
N THR A 46 9.96 8.73 -12.13
CA THR A 46 9.86 8.30 -13.52
C THR A 46 9.53 6.81 -13.64
N TRP A 47 8.89 6.43 -14.74
CA TRP A 47 8.52 5.05 -15.07
C TRP A 47 9.70 4.09 -15.31
N TYR A 48 10.93 4.59 -15.49
CA TYR A 48 12.11 3.80 -15.80
C TYR A 48 12.81 3.15 -14.58
N ASN A 49 12.59 3.65 -13.36
CA ASN A 49 13.13 3.07 -12.13
C ASN A 49 12.04 2.17 -11.53
N ASP A 50 12.31 0.92 -11.16
CA ASP A 50 11.28 0.00 -10.65
C ASP A 50 11.87 -1.10 -9.76
N PRO A 51 11.20 -1.59 -8.71
CA PRO A 51 9.98 -1.08 -8.05
C PRO A 51 10.14 0.32 -7.43
N ARG A 52 9.23 1.25 -7.70
CA ARG A 52 9.22 2.60 -7.05
C ARG A 52 8.55 2.59 -5.68
N ALA A 53 7.68 1.62 -5.47
CA ALA A 53 6.95 1.42 -4.23
C ALA A 53 6.80 -0.06 -3.94
N LEU A 54 6.79 -0.42 -2.65
CA LEU A 54 6.64 -1.77 -2.16
C LEU A 54 5.63 -1.79 -1.03
N PHE A 55 4.70 -2.74 -1.07
CA PHE A 55 3.90 -3.07 0.10
C PHE A 55 4.57 -4.21 0.86
N HIS A 56 4.99 -3.94 2.10
CA HIS A 56 5.68 -4.92 2.94
C HIS A 56 5.31 -4.75 4.41
N ASN A 57 4.97 -5.85 5.08
CA ASN A 57 4.63 -5.88 6.51
C ASN A 57 3.61 -4.81 6.96
N GLY A 58 2.57 -4.59 6.14
CA GLY A 58 1.46 -3.68 6.43
C GLY A 58 1.75 -2.20 6.13
N LYS A 59 2.91 -1.89 5.54
CA LYS A 59 3.30 -0.52 5.17
C LYS A 59 3.58 -0.42 3.68
N LEU A 60 3.27 0.74 3.11
CA LEU A 60 3.68 1.13 1.77
C LEU A 60 4.98 1.91 1.87
N TYR A 61 6.07 1.40 1.32
CA TYR A 61 7.32 2.12 1.13
C TYR A 61 7.33 2.71 -0.28
N PHE A 62 7.69 3.97 -0.45
CA PHE A 62 7.66 4.62 -1.76
C PHE A 62 8.76 5.66 -1.91
N GLY A 63 9.44 5.60 -3.05
CA GLY A 63 10.55 6.45 -3.43
C GLY A 63 10.12 7.59 -4.34
N TYR A 64 10.75 8.75 -4.18
CA TYR A 64 10.51 9.93 -5.00
C TYR A 64 11.68 10.91 -4.92
N VAL A 65 11.70 11.88 -5.81
CA VAL A 65 12.55 13.07 -5.74
C VAL A 65 11.70 14.20 -5.20
N ARG A 66 12.12 14.78 -4.07
CA ARG A 66 11.33 15.81 -3.37
C ARG A 66 11.63 17.18 -3.95
N ALA A 67 10.62 17.89 -4.44
CA ALA A 67 10.81 19.18 -5.09
C ALA A 67 11.33 20.26 -4.13
N ALA A 68 10.97 20.22 -2.84
CA ALA A 68 11.41 21.21 -1.86
C ALA A 68 12.94 21.32 -1.70
N ASP A 69 13.68 20.23 -1.88
CA ASP A 69 15.13 20.19 -1.72
C ASP A 69 15.86 19.39 -2.81
N SER A 70 15.15 18.94 -3.83
CA SER A 70 15.69 18.20 -4.98
C SER A 70 16.46 16.94 -4.57
N LYS A 71 16.01 16.26 -3.52
CA LYS A 71 16.66 15.06 -2.98
C LYS A 71 15.87 13.80 -3.29
N THR A 72 16.57 12.75 -3.71
CA THR A 72 16.06 11.38 -3.65
C THR A 72 15.68 11.05 -2.21
N THR A 73 14.45 10.58 -2.04
CA THR A 73 13.81 10.41 -0.74
C THR A 73 13.04 9.10 -0.70
N LEU A 74 13.05 8.43 0.45
CA LEU A 74 12.17 7.31 0.75
C LEU A 74 11.26 7.66 1.91
N SER A 75 9.98 7.35 1.76
CA SER A 75 9.00 7.49 2.84
C SER A 75 8.20 6.20 2.99
N THR A 76 7.55 6.06 4.13
CA THR A 76 6.58 5.00 4.39
C THR A 76 5.21 5.60 4.69
N PHE A 77 4.15 4.93 4.24
CA PHE A 77 2.77 5.22 4.58
C PHE A 77 2.18 4.05 5.36
N ASP A 78 1.70 4.34 6.56
CA ASP A 78 1.03 3.38 7.43
C ASP A 78 -0.48 3.39 7.17
N LEU A 79 -1.02 2.31 6.63
CA LEU A 79 -2.43 2.22 6.23
C LEU A 79 -3.38 2.21 7.43
N SER A 80 -2.90 1.85 8.63
CA SER A 80 -3.72 1.79 9.84
C SER A 80 -3.92 3.18 10.46
N THR A 81 -2.94 4.07 10.30
CA THR A 81 -2.97 5.43 10.88
C THR A 81 -3.15 6.52 9.84
N GLY A 82 -2.97 6.21 8.56
CA GLY A 82 -2.96 7.18 7.47
C GLY A 82 -1.76 8.13 7.50
N GLN A 83 -0.67 7.76 8.20
CA GLN A 83 0.49 8.63 8.38
C GLN A 83 1.60 8.32 7.39
N THR A 84 2.15 9.37 6.77
CA THR A 84 3.40 9.31 6.01
C THR A 84 4.57 9.72 6.89
N THR A 85 5.63 8.92 6.92
CA THR A 85 6.90 9.24 7.59
C THR A 85 8.04 9.29 6.59
N ASN A 86 8.81 10.38 6.58
CA ASN A 86 10.08 10.46 5.88
C ASN A 86 11.10 9.55 6.57
N LEU A 87 11.67 8.58 5.84
CA LEU A 87 12.65 7.64 6.39
C LEU A 87 14.05 8.20 6.22
N TRP A 88 14.38 8.68 5.03
CA TRP A 88 15.65 9.33 4.74
C TRP A 88 15.57 10.15 3.46
N ALA A 89 16.54 11.06 3.30
CA ALA A 89 16.85 11.76 2.06
C ALA A 89 18.34 11.58 1.73
N ALA A 90 18.68 11.59 0.44
CA ALA A 90 20.04 11.35 -0.04
C ALA A 90 21.03 12.44 0.42
N GLY A 91 22.32 12.10 0.39
CA GLY A 91 23.41 13.05 0.64
C GLY A 91 23.58 14.09 -0.48
N PHE A 92 23.08 13.78 -1.68
CA PHE A 92 23.19 14.61 -2.88
C PHE A 92 21.84 15.16 -3.33
N THR A 93 21.88 16.00 -4.37
CA THR A 93 20.71 16.67 -4.95
C THR A 93 20.82 16.78 -6.46
N GLN A 94 19.68 16.64 -7.14
CA GLN A 94 19.42 17.01 -8.53
C GLN A 94 17.91 17.20 -8.70
N PHE A 95 17.49 18.27 -9.37
CA PHE A 95 16.07 18.50 -9.65
C PHE A 95 15.66 17.72 -10.92
N ASP A 96 15.62 16.40 -10.79
CA ASP A 96 15.37 15.45 -11.88
C ASP A 96 14.63 14.22 -11.33
N ASP A 97 13.49 13.86 -11.92
CA ASP A 97 12.64 12.75 -11.45
C ASP A 97 13.27 11.37 -11.69
N HIS A 98 14.33 11.29 -12.48
CA HIS A 98 15.10 10.08 -12.76
C HIS A 98 15.93 9.58 -11.57
N ASP A 99 16.13 10.46 -10.59
CA ASP A 99 16.90 10.17 -9.38
C ASP A 99 16.12 9.36 -8.34
N ASN A 100 14.84 9.04 -8.60
CA ASN A 100 14.01 8.30 -7.67
C ASN A 100 14.58 6.89 -7.42
N PRO A 101 14.44 6.34 -6.20
CA PRO A 101 15.04 5.05 -5.90
C PRO A 101 14.21 3.90 -6.45
N GLY A 102 14.91 2.84 -6.89
CA GLY A 102 14.35 1.50 -7.06
C GLY A 102 14.46 0.71 -5.76
N LEU A 103 13.44 -0.08 -5.43
CA LEU A 103 13.27 -0.73 -4.13
C LEU A 103 13.18 -2.25 -4.26
N LEU A 104 13.77 -2.98 -3.32
CA LEU A 104 13.69 -4.44 -3.27
C LEU A 104 13.46 -4.94 -1.84
N VAL A 105 12.58 -5.92 -1.67
CA VAL A 105 12.56 -6.77 -0.46
C VAL A 105 13.55 -7.91 -0.70
N LYS A 106 14.61 -7.97 0.10
CA LYS A 106 15.63 -9.01 0.03
C LYS A 106 15.11 -10.35 0.57
N GLN A 107 15.86 -11.41 0.32
CA GLN A 107 15.57 -12.76 0.81
C GLN A 107 15.50 -12.87 2.34
N ASP A 108 16.26 -12.04 3.06
CA ASP A 108 16.24 -11.96 4.53
C ASP A 108 15.10 -11.06 5.07
N GLY A 109 14.22 -10.57 4.20
CA GLY A 109 13.13 -9.66 4.54
C GLY A 109 13.56 -8.22 4.80
N LEU A 110 14.86 -7.91 4.71
CA LEU A 110 15.33 -6.53 4.79
C LEU A 110 15.06 -5.81 3.47
N LEU A 111 14.96 -4.48 3.54
CA LEU A 111 14.67 -3.64 2.39
C LEU A 111 15.98 -3.08 1.83
N LEU A 112 16.02 -2.94 0.51
CA LEU A 112 17.09 -2.28 -0.25
C LEU A 112 16.46 -1.13 -1.04
N ALA A 113 17.13 0.01 -1.06
CA ALA A 113 16.85 1.12 -1.96
C ALA A 113 18.11 1.47 -2.73
N VAL A 114 18.01 1.63 -4.05
CA VAL A 114 19.12 1.91 -4.97
C VAL A 114 18.78 3.13 -5.82
N TYR A 115 19.72 4.06 -5.99
CA TYR A 115 19.49 5.34 -6.66
C TYR A 115 20.81 5.98 -7.14
N SER A 116 20.72 6.90 -8.09
CA SER A 116 21.85 7.71 -8.58
C SER A 116 21.31 9.01 -9.13
N ARG A 117 22.18 10.01 -9.32
CA ARG A 117 21.87 11.16 -10.18
C ARG A 117 21.79 10.74 -11.64
N HIS A 118 20.90 11.36 -12.40
CA HIS A 118 20.67 11.06 -13.82
C HIS A 118 21.94 11.27 -14.65
N ILE A 119 22.62 10.17 -15.01
CA ILE A 119 23.82 10.07 -15.86
C ILE A 119 25.08 10.77 -15.29
N SER A 120 24.91 11.57 -14.24
CA SER A 120 25.97 12.37 -13.62
C SER A 120 26.85 11.56 -12.67
N ASP A 121 26.29 10.52 -12.04
CA ASP A 121 27.05 9.57 -11.23
C ASP A 121 27.51 8.38 -12.06
N GLN A 122 28.69 7.84 -11.75
CA GLN A 122 29.19 6.60 -12.36
C GLN A 122 29.04 5.38 -11.44
N TYR A 123 28.23 5.54 -10.40
CA TYR A 123 27.91 4.53 -9.38
C TYR A 123 26.44 4.67 -8.99
N PHE A 124 25.87 3.59 -8.46
CA PHE A 124 24.65 3.67 -7.66
C PHE A 124 25.00 3.87 -6.19
N SER A 125 24.26 4.76 -5.54
CA SER A 125 24.12 4.78 -4.09
C SER A 125 23.02 3.82 -3.67
N TYR A 126 23.13 3.29 -2.45
CA TYR A 126 22.13 2.42 -1.88
C TYR A 126 22.07 2.54 -0.37
N ARG A 127 20.93 2.13 0.18
CA ARG A 127 20.73 1.92 1.62
C ARG A 127 20.04 0.59 1.84
N THR A 128 20.38 -0.08 2.93
CA THR A 128 19.67 -1.26 3.42
C THR A 128 18.98 -0.94 4.74
N SER A 129 17.80 -1.52 4.98
CA SER A 129 17.20 -1.48 6.29
C SER A 129 17.97 -2.37 7.27
N ASN A 130 17.88 -2.06 8.57
CA ASN A 130 18.41 -2.89 9.66
C ASN A 130 17.29 -3.66 10.40
N SER A 131 16.05 -3.51 9.93
CA SER A 131 14.84 -4.22 10.38
C SER A 131 13.97 -4.54 9.17
N THR A 132 13.12 -5.57 9.29
CA THR A 132 12.17 -5.99 8.25
C THR A 132 10.93 -5.09 8.18
N ASN A 133 10.72 -4.19 9.15
CA ASN A 133 9.58 -3.27 9.15
C ASN A 133 9.96 -1.87 9.70
N PRO A 134 10.87 -1.14 9.04
CA PRO A 134 11.34 0.17 9.53
C PRO A 134 10.24 1.23 9.46
N ALA A 135 9.87 1.80 10.61
CA ALA A 135 8.88 2.87 10.70
C ALA A 135 9.50 4.29 10.75
N THR A 136 10.80 4.39 11.01
CA THR A 136 11.55 5.63 11.19
C THR A 136 12.91 5.53 10.50
N GLY A 137 13.60 6.66 10.35
CA GLY A 137 14.92 6.71 9.72
C GLY A 137 16.02 5.91 10.44
N SER A 138 15.90 5.67 11.76
CA SER A 138 16.84 4.80 12.48
C SER A 138 16.77 3.33 12.05
N GLY A 139 15.71 2.95 11.34
CA GLY A 139 15.54 1.62 10.72
C GLY A 139 16.35 1.40 9.45
N TRP A 140 17.16 2.39 9.03
CA TRP A 140 17.97 2.36 7.82
C TRP A 140 19.45 2.60 8.13
N ASN A 141 20.31 1.87 7.42
CA ASN A 141 21.75 2.07 7.50
C ASN A 141 22.17 3.34 6.75
N ALA A 142 23.44 3.71 6.92
CA ALA A 142 24.05 4.81 6.18
C ALA A 142 24.00 4.57 4.66
N GLU A 143 24.01 5.67 3.91
CA GLU A 143 24.19 5.65 2.46
C GLU A 143 25.56 5.12 2.09
N LEU A 144 25.58 4.14 1.20
CA LEU A 144 26.80 3.56 0.63
C LEU A 144 26.72 3.64 -0.90
N SER A 145 27.85 3.51 -1.57
CA SER A 145 27.91 3.46 -3.03
C SER A 145 28.63 2.22 -3.50
N ILE A 146 28.19 1.66 -4.62
CA ILE A 146 28.97 0.63 -5.32
C ILE A 146 30.21 1.28 -5.95
N PRO A 147 31.25 0.49 -6.28
CA PRO A 147 32.41 1.00 -7.01
C PRO A 147 32.03 1.71 -8.32
N ASN A 148 32.83 2.69 -8.70
CA ASN A 148 32.68 3.39 -9.98
C ASN A 148 32.79 2.38 -11.14
N SER A 149 31.79 2.40 -12.03
CA SER A 149 31.68 1.53 -13.19
C SER A 149 32.35 2.07 -14.46
N GLY A 150 32.68 3.36 -14.50
CA GLY A 150 33.13 4.11 -15.68
C GLY A 150 32.01 4.59 -16.61
N ALA A 151 30.75 4.19 -16.39
CA ALA A 151 29.60 4.60 -17.19
C ALA A 151 28.62 5.44 -16.35
N GLY A 152 27.95 6.41 -17.00
CA GLY A 152 26.89 7.18 -16.34
C GLY A 152 25.73 6.27 -15.92
N MET A 153 25.30 6.40 -14.67
CA MET A 153 24.27 5.58 -14.04
C MET A 153 22.94 6.32 -14.01
N THR A 154 21.87 5.58 -14.26
CA THR A 154 20.48 6.05 -14.12
C THR A 154 19.56 4.82 -14.10
N TYR A 155 18.29 5.01 -13.75
CA TYR A 155 17.25 3.99 -13.83
C TYR A 155 17.54 2.75 -12.97
N ALA A 156 17.50 2.91 -11.65
CA ALA A 156 17.72 1.79 -10.74
C ALA A 156 16.58 0.78 -10.83
N ASN A 157 16.93 -0.46 -11.19
CA ASN A 157 16.01 -1.59 -11.32
C ASN A 157 16.58 -2.83 -10.58
N PRO A 158 16.35 -2.98 -9.26
CA PRO A 158 16.93 -4.09 -8.49
C PRO A 158 16.19 -5.44 -8.63
N TYR A 159 15.43 -5.66 -9.70
CA TYR A 159 14.73 -6.92 -10.01
C TYR A 159 15.29 -7.59 -11.27
#